data_AF-A0A9D1UWD3-F1
#
_entry.id   AF-A0A9D1UWD3-F1
#
_cell.length_a   1.000
_cell.length_b   1.000
_cell.length_c   1.000
_cell.angle_alpha   90.00
_cell.angle_beta   90.00
_cell.angle_gamma   90.00
#
_symmetry.space_group_name_H-M   'P 1'
#
loop_
_entity.id
_entity.type
_entity.pdbx_description
1 polymer ?
#
loop_
_entity_poly.entity_id
_entity_poly.type
_entity_poly.pdbx_seq_one_letter_code
_entity_poly.pdbx_strand_id
1 'polypeptide(L)' 'MENSQLVAIISRLDAMVKASGNEPQSRRFEKDGDERGVVTYNPSSETFTLEEVATKQRFEFDNIDLAALEIFDLLDD' A
#
# COMPACT_ATOMS: atom_id res chain seq x y z
N MET A 1 7.05 -19.10 -13.47
CA MET A 1 6.55 -18.84 -12.12
C MET A 1 5.80 -17.53 -12.21
N GLU A 2 4.48 -17.55 -12.02
CA GLU A 2 3.76 -16.29 -11.82
C GLU A 2 4.41 -15.62 -10.61
N ASN A 3 4.88 -14.39 -10.78
CA ASN A 3 5.40 -13.64 -9.65
C ASN A 3 4.23 -13.41 -8.69
N SER A 4 4.38 -13.82 -7.43
CA SER A 4 3.35 -13.62 -6.41
C SER A 4 3.00 -12.12 -6.33
N GLN A 5 1.72 -11.80 -6.54
CA GLN A 5 1.21 -10.43 -6.43
C GLN A 5 1.48 -9.86 -5.03
N LEU A 6 1.33 -10.67 -3.98
CA LEU A 6 1.64 -10.25 -2.62
C LEU A 6 3.13 -9.90 -2.45
N VAL A 7 4.05 -10.66 -3.06
CA VAL A 7 5.48 -10.32 -3.06
C VAL A 7 5.75 -8.99 -3.76
N ALA A 8 5.04 -8.71 -4.87
CA ALA A 8 5.15 -7.43 -5.57
C ALA A 8 4.62 -6.25 -4.73
N ILE A 9 3.51 -6.46 -4.01
CA ILE A 9 2.94 -5.45 -3.09
C ILE A 9 3.92 -5.17 -1.95
N ILE A 10 4.40 -6.20 -1.25
CA ILE A 10 5.35 -6.05 -0.13
C ILE A 10 6.61 -5.32 -0.61
N SER A 11 7.15 -5.67 -1.78
CA SER A 11 8.34 -5.01 -2.34
C SER A 11 8.12 -3.51 -2.60
N ARG A 12 6.90 -3.12 -3.02
CA ARG A 12 6.54 -1.71 -3.21
C ARG A 12 6.43 -0.97 -1.88
N LEU A 13 5.82 -1.58 -0.88
CA LEU A 13 5.70 -1.00 0.47
C LEU A 13 7.08 -0.85 1.13
N ASP A 14 7.92 -1.88 1.05
CA ASP A 14 9.30 -1.86 1.57
C ASP A 14 10.15 -0.76 0.90
N ALA A 15 9.94 -0.53 -0.41
CA ALA A 15 10.57 0.59 -1.11
C ALA A 15 10.11 1.97 -0.61
N MET A 16 8.87 2.10 -0.10
CA MET A 16 8.40 3.35 0.54
C MET A 16 9.10 3.59 1.87
N VAL A 17 9.31 2.54 2.67
CA VAL A 17 10.03 2.59 3.95
C VAL A 17 11.50 2.96 3.74
N LYS A 18 12.13 2.39 2.70
CA LYS A 18 13.55 2.61 2.38
C LYS A 18 13.82 3.93 1.65
N ALA A 19 12.78 4.61 1.16
CA ALA A 19 12.96 5.87 0.47
C ALA A 19 13.60 6.90 1.42
N SER A 20 14.72 7.49 0.99
CA SER A 20 15.44 8.47 1.81
C SER A 20 14.66 9.78 1.87
N GLY A 21 14.05 10.07 3.02
CA GLY A 21 13.31 11.31 3.27
C GLY A 21 12.47 11.18 4.54
N ASN A 22 12.25 12.30 5.22
CA ASN A 22 11.39 12.35 6.41
C ASN A 22 9.95 12.79 6.07
N GLU A 23 9.61 12.79 4.78
CA GLU A 23 8.32 13.22 4.26
C GLU A 23 7.45 12.01 3.95
N PRO A 24 6.13 12.08 4.21
CA PRO A 24 5.21 11.01 3.82
C PRO A 24 5.26 10.72 2.32
N GLN A 25 5.27 9.44 1.95
CA GLN A 25 5.30 9.00 0.56
C GLN A 25 4.01 8.31 0.19
N SER A 26 3.41 8.67 -0.95
CA SER A 26 2.20 8.03 -1.45
C SER A 26 2.44 7.22 -2.72
N ARG A 27 1.75 6.09 -2.85
CA ARG A 27 1.75 5.18 -4.00
C ARG A 27 0.32 4.78 -4.32
N ARG A 28 0.02 4.65 -5.61
CA ARG A 28 -1.28 4.19 -6.10
C ARG A 28 -1.23 2.70 -6.42
N PHE A 29 -2.32 2.02 -6.13
CA PHE A 29 -2.56 0.64 -6.51
C PHE A 29 -3.79 0.59 -7.42
N GLU A 30 -3.64 -0.07 -8.56
CA GLU A 30 -4.60 -0.10 -9.65
C GLU A 30 -4.79 -1.54 -10.14
N LYS A 31 -5.98 -1.82 -10.68
CA LYS A 31 -6.35 -3.07 -11.34
C LYS A 31 -6.93 -2.70 -12.70
N ASP A 32 -6.40 -3.28 -13.78
CA ASP A 32 -6.84 -3.02 -15.15
C ASP A 32 -6.87 -1.53 -15.55
N GLY A 33 -5.99 -0.72 -14.95
CA GLY A 33 -5.90 0.73 -15.18
C GLY A 33 -6.82 1.59 -14.31
N ASP A 34 -7.67 0.96 -13.49
CA ASP A 34 -8.53 1.64 -12.54
C ASP A 34 -7.86 1.73 -11.17
N GLU A 35 -7.73 2.96 -10.66
CA GLU A 35 -7.18 3.22 -9.32
C GLU A 35 -8.13 2.67 -8.24
N ARG A 36 -7.65 1.71 -7.45
CA ARG A 36 -8.41 1.05 -6.37
C ARG A 36 -8.12 1.66 -5.02
N GLY A 37 -6.86 2.01 -4.76
CA GLY A 37 -6.45 2.59 -3.50
C GLY A 37 -5.14 3.37 -3.57
N VAL A 38 -4.93 4.22 -2.56
CA VAL A 38 -3.71 5.00 -2.37
C VAL A 38 -3.13 4.66 -1.01
N VAL A 39 -1.88 4.19 -1.00
CA VAL A 39 -1.14 3.94 0.24
C VAL A 39 -0.21 5.10 0.50
N THR A 40 -0.23 5.62 1.72
CA THR A 40 0.72 6.62 2.21
C THR A 40 1.52 6.06 3.37
N TYR A 41 2.85 6.09 3.29
CA TYR A 41 3.71 5.76 4.41
C TYR A 41 4.14 7.04 5.13
N ASN A 42 3.99 7.08 6.45
CA ASN A 42 4.44 8.18 7.29
C ASN A 42 5.69 7.74 8.09
N PRO A 43 6.89 8.24 7.77
CA PRO A 43 8.12 7.87 8.48
C PRO A 43 8.14 8.26 9.96
N SER A 44 7.35 9.26 10.37
CA SER A 44 7.34 9.74 11.77
C SER A 44 6.55 8.82 12.71
N SER A 45 5.50 8.18 12.20
CA SER A 45 4.70 7.20 12.94
C SER A 45 5.02 5.76 12.57
N GLU A 46 5.85 5.55 11.56
CA GLU A 46 6.17 4.24 10.96
C GLU A 46 4.92 3.47 10.50
N THR A 47 3.86 4.19 10.10
CA THR A 47 2.57 3.61 9.70
C THR A 47 2.28 3.77 8.21
N PHE A 48 1.50 2.82 7.67
CA PHE A 48 0.90 2.89 6.36
C PHE A 48 -0.58 3.26 6.50
N THR A 49 -1.05 4.23 5.70
CA THR A 49 -2.47 4.54 5.56
C THR A 49 -2.91 4.13 4.16
N LEU A 50 -3.86 3.19 4.05
CA LEU A 50 -4.54 2.85 2.81
C LEU A 50 -5.86 3.63 2.74
N GLU A 51 -6.04 4.43 1.69
CA GLU A 51 -7.32 5.02 1.32
C GLU A 51 -7.91 4.28 0.12
N GLU A 52 -9.10 3.71 0.27
CA GLU A 52 -9.85 3.13 -0.83
C GLU A 52 -10.54 4.20 -1.68
N VAL A 53 -10.42 4.10 -3.00
CA VAL A 53 -11.00 5.09 -3.91
C VAL A 53 -12.53 5.03 -3.90
N ALA A 54 -13.10 3.82 -3.90
CA ALA A 54 -14.54 3.59 -4.02
C ALA A 54 -15.33 4.02 -2.79
N THR A 55 -14.83 3.69 -1.60
CA THR A 55 -15.54 3.90 -0.32
C THR A 55 -15.06 5.15 0.42
N LYS A 56 -13.87 5.67 0.08
CA LYS A 56 -13.14 6.70 0.84
C LYS A 56 -12.82 6.27 2.28
N GLN A 57 -12.91 4.97 2.57
CA GLN A 57 -12.47 4.44 3.85
C GLN A 57 -10.94 4.52 3.94
N ARG A 58 -10.47 4.70 5.18
CA ARG A 58 -9.05 4.77 5.49
C ARG A 58 -8.73 3.77 6.57
N PHE A 59 -7.70 2.99 6.32
CA PHE A 59 -7.16 2.00 7.23
C PHE A 59 -5.72 2.37 7.54
N GLU A 60 -5.33 2.26 8.81
CA GLU A 60 -3.97 2.50 9.25
C GLU A 60 -3.35 1.20 9.77
N PHE A 61 -2.11 0.94 9.37
CA PHE A 61 -1.37 -0.26 9.69
C PHE A 61 0.04 0.11 10.17
N ASP A 62 0.45 -0.46 11.30
CA ASP A 62 1.83 -0.44 11.79
C ASP A 62 2.64 -1.65 11.30
N ASN A 63 1.99 -2.59 10.62
CA ASN A 63 2.59 -3.82 10.11
C ASN A 63 2.46 -3.89 8.57
N ILE A 64 3.60 -4.04 7.90
CA ILE A 64 3.69 -4.13 6.44
C ILE A 64 2.95 -5.34 5.86
N ASP A 65 2.92 -6.47 6.56
CA ASP A 65 2.24 -7.68 6.11
C ASP A 65 0.72 -7.49 6.13
N LEU A 66 0.19 -6.82 7.17
CA LEU A 66 -1.24 -6.50 7.25
C LEU A 66 -1.66 -5.50 6.16
N ALA A 67 -0.86 -4.44 5.97
CA ALA A 67 -1.11 -3.50 4.88
C ALA A 67 -1.07 -4.20 3.51
N ALA A 68 -0.13 -5.13 3.30
CA ALA A 68 -0.02 -5.87 2.05
C ALA A 68 -1.20 -6.81 1.80
N LEU A 69 -1.72 -7.48 2.84
CA LEU A 69 -2.91 -8.32 2.74
C LEU A 69 -4.14 -7.49 2.37
N GLU A 70 -4.35 -6.35 3.02
CA GLU A 70 -5.48 -5.47 2.71
C GLU A 70 -5.43 -4.95 1.26
N ILE A 71 -4.25 -4.56 0.78
CA ILE A 71 -4.06 -4.13 -0.61
C ILE A 71 -4.28 -5.30 -1.57
N PHE A 72 -3.86 -6.52 -1.20
CA PHE A 72 -4.07 -7.70 -2.02
C PHE A 72 -5.57 -7.97 -2.18
N ASP A 73 -6.33 -7.98 -1.08
CA ASP A 73 -7.77 -8.19 -1.09
C ASP A 73 -8.49 -7.10 -1.92
N LEU A 74 -8.11 -5.81 -1.74
CA LEU A 74 -8.65 -4.68 -2.51
C LEU A 74 -8.42 -4.82 -4.04
N LEU A 75 -7.33 -5.45 -4.43
CA LEU A 75 -6.97 -5.69 -5.83
C LEU A 75 -7.53 -7.00 -6.38
N ASP A 76 -7.89 -7.97 -5.54
CA ASP A 76 -8.52 -9.22 -5.97
C ASP A 76 -10.02 -9.02 -6.25
N ASP A 77 -10.67 -8.08 -5.56
CA ASP A 77 -12.02 -7.56 -5.84
C ASP A 77 -12.16 -6.88 -7.21
#